data_AF-A0A072TNG5-F1
#
_entry.id   AF-A0A072TNG5-F1
#
_cell.length_a   1.000
_cell.length_b   1.000
_cell.length_c   1.000
_cell.angle_alpha   90.00
_cell.angle_beta   90.00
_cell.angle_gamma   90.00
#
_symmetry.space_group_name_H-M   'P 1'
#
loop_
_entity.id
_entity.type
_entity.pdbx_description
1 polymer ?
#
loop_
_entity_poly.entity_id
_entity_poly.type
_entity_poly.pdbx_seq_one_letter_code
_entity_poly.pdbx_strand_id
1 'polypeptide(L)' 'MAKIVNFIYSMIIFLSLFLVETNAQCIYPACFKDHMCRQLKCSPGRTPKCVNYQCRCSPQALGSYHLLT' A
#
# COMPACT_ATOMS: atom_id res chain seq x y z
N MET A 1 23.83 20.22 30.57
CA MET A 1 23.74 20.36 29.10
C MET A 1 23.60 19.00 28.39
N ALA A 2 24.42 18.00 28.71
CA ALA A 2 24.35 16.65 28.12
C ALA A 2 22.96 15.96 28.21
N LYS A 3 22.21 16.16 29.31
CA LYS A 3 20.85 15.61 29.46
C LYS A 3 19.86 16.12 28.41
N ILE A 4 19.93 17.40 28.04
CA ILE A 4 19.05 18.01 27.04
C ILE A 4 19.42 17.52 25.64
N VAL A 5 20.72 17.42 25.35
CA VAL A 5 21.22 16.89 24.08
C VAL A 5 20.78 15.44 23.88
N ASN A 6 20.87 14.60 24.92
CA ASN A 6 20.40 13.21 24.86
C ASN A 6 18.88 13.11 24.66
N PHE A 7 18.10 13.99 25.28
CA PHE A 7 16.65 14.02 25.07
C PHE A 7 16.29 14.36 23.62
N ILE A 8 16.93 15.37 23.04
CA ILE A 8 16.74 15.76 21.64
C ILE A 8 17.13 14.61 20.71
N TYR A 9 18.27 13.96 20.98
CA TYR A 9 18.75 12.84 20.15
C TYR A 9 17.79 11.65 20.16
N SER A 10 17.29 11.27 21.34
CA SER A 10 16.26 10.23 21.45
C SER A 10 15.00 10.62 20.67
N MET A 11 14.55 11.87 20.76
CA MET A 11 13.35 12.32 20.05
C MET A 11 13.52 12.28 18.53
N ILE A 12 14.69 12.65 18.01
CA ILE A 12 15.02 12.56 16.58
C ILE A 12 15.00 11.11 16.11
N ILE A 13 15.54 10.17 16.88
CA ILE A 13 15.54 8.74 16.54
C ILE A 13 14.10 8.22 16.45
N PHE A 14 13.25 8.52 17.44
CA PHE A 14 11.84 8.13 17.39
C PHE A 14 11.15 8.68 16.14
N LEU A 15 11.26 9.99 15.89
CA LEU A 15 10.64 10.62 14.71
C LEU A 15 11.16 10.02 13.40
N SER A 16 12.45 9.69 13.32
CA SER A 16 13.06 9.08 12.15
C SER A 16 12.51 7.68 11.87
N LEU A 17 12.32 6.85 12.90
CA LEU A 17 11.71 5.52 12.77
C LEU A 17 10.26 5.60 12.26
N PHE A 18 9.46 6.52 12.81
CA PHE A 18 8.09 6.77 12.34
C PHE A 18 8.04 7.28 10.89
N LEU A 19 9.01 8.09 10.48
CA LEU A 19 9.10 8.58 9.10
C LEU A 19 9.39 7.43 8.11
N VAL A 20 10.20 6.44 8.49
CA VAL A 20 10.52 5.30 7.62
C VAL A 20 9.30 4.41 7.39
N GLU A 21 8.52 4.12 8.45
CA GLU A 21 7.31 3.28 8.33
C GLU A 21 6.22 3.94 7.47
N THR A 22 6.02 5.25 7.63
CA THR A 22 5.00 5.99 6.85
C THR A 22 5.36 6.06 5.36
N ASN A 23 6.63 6.20 5.01
CA ASN A 23 7.07 6.22 3.60
C ASN A 23 6.92 4.85 2.90
N ALA A 24 7.02 3.74 3.64
CA ALA A 24 6.84 2.40 3.07
C ALA A 24 5.38 2.11 2.63
N GLN A 25 4.40 2.82 3.21
CA GLN A 25 2.97 2.60 2.95
C GLN A 25 2.37 3.54 1.90
N CYS A 26 3.12 4.54 1.43
CA CYS A 26 2.55 5.64 0.62
C CYS A 26 2.54 5.42 -0.90
N ILE A 27 3.10 4.33 -1.44
CA ILE A 27 3.19 4.17 -2.91
C ILE A 27 1.87 3.65 -3.51
N TYR A 28 1.07 2.91 -2.73
CA TYR A 28 -0.25 2.42 -3.15
C TYR A 28 -1.24 2.53 -2.00
N PRO A 29 -2.51 2.88 -2.25
CA PRO A 29 -3.52 2.84 -1.21
C PRO A 29 -3.54 1.44 -0.61
N ALA A 30 -3.37 1.38 0.71
CA ALA A 30 -3.48 0.13 1.45
C ALA A 30 -4.85 -0.49 1.15
N CYS A 31 -4.86 -1.75 0.74
CA CYS A 31 -6.08 -2.48 0.45
C CYS A 31 -6.14 -3.74 1.32
N PHE A 32 -7.36 -4.15 1.66
CA PHE A 32 -7.61 -5.44 2.32
C PHE A 32 -8.44 -6.37 1.43
N LYS A 33 -9.14 -5.80 0.45
CA LYS A 33 -10.07 -6.49 -0.44
C LYS A 33 -9.99 -5.88 -1.84
N ASP A 34 -10.22 -6.70 -2.86
CA ASP A 34 -10.15 -6.29 -4.27
C ASP A 34 -11.02 -5.07 -4.61
N HIS A 35 -12.21 -4.97 -4.02
CA HIS A 35 -13.14 -3.88 -4.31
C HIS A 35 -12.63 -2.51 -3.81
N MET A 36 -11.66 -2.48 -2.88
CA MET A 36 -11.04 -1.23 -2.43
C MET A 36 -10.15 -0.63 -3.52
N CYS A 37 -9.72 -1.44 -4.49
CA CYS A 37 -8.90 -1.02 -5.62
C CYS A 37 -9.70 -0.58 -6.84
N ARG A 38 -11.03 -0.42 -6.72
CA ARG A 38 -11.94 -0.09 -7.84
C ARG A 38 -11.61 1.25 -8.52
N GLN A 39 -10.91 2.14 -7.82
CA GLN A 39 -10.45 3.42 -8.37
C GLN A 39 -9.21 3.29 -9.27
N LEU A 40 -8.47 2.18 -9.19
CA LEU A 40 -7.29 1.94 -10.01
C LEU A 40 -7.72 1.58 -11.44
N LYS A 41 -7.45 2.46 -12.39
CA LYS A 41 -7.68 2.20 -13.82
C LYS A 41 -6.55 1.33 -14.37
N CYS A 42 -6.87 0.11 -14.78
CA CYS A 42 -5.93 -0.80 -15.42
C CYS A 42 -6.09 -0.78 -16.95
N SER A 43 -5.03 -1.11 -17.67
CA SER A 43 -5.09 -1.37 -19.12
C SER A 43 -6.10 -2.49 -19.44
N PRO A 44 -6.66 -2.52 -20.67
CA PRO A 44 -7.56 -3.57 -21.11
C PRO A 44 -6.99 -4.99 -20.85
N GLY A 45 -7.84 -5.93 -20.42
CA GLY A 45 -7.44 -7.31 -20.10
C GLY A 45 -6.84 -7.52 -18.70
N ARG A 46 -6.73 -6.47 -17.88
CA ARG A 46 -6.28 -6.54 -16.49
C ARG A 46 -7.38 -6.06 -15.54
N THR A 47 -7.38 -6.56 -14.31
CA THR A 47 -8.28 -6.09 -13.24
C THR A 47 -7.47 -5.63 -12.02
N PRO A 48 -7.95 -4.58 -11.34
CA PRO A 48 -7.36 -4.16 -10.09
C PRO A 48 -7.62 -5.22 -9.02
N LYS A 49 -6.56 -5.69 -8.38
CA LYS A 49 -6.56 -6.71 -7.33
C LYS A 49 -5.79 -6.21 -6.12
N CYS A 50 -6.18 -6.66 -4.95
CA CYS A 50 -5.44 -6.41 -3.73
C CYS A 50 -4.39 -7.51 -3.52
N VAL A 51 -3.11 -7.17 -3.69
CA VAL A 51 -2.00 -8.11 -3.59
C VAL A 51 -1.01 -7.57 -2.56
N ASN A 52 -0.75 -8.32 -1.48
CA ASN A 52 0.13 -7.91 -0.39
C ASN A 52 -0.21 -6.51 0.14
N TYR A 53 -1.50 -6.27 0.39
CA TYR A 53 -2.05 -4.99 0.86
C TYR A 53 -1.85 -3.80 -0.09
N GLN A 54 -1.48 -4.05 -1.35
CA GLN A 54 -1.33 -3.01 -2.38
C GLN A 54 -2.24 -3.28 -3.56
N CYS A 55 -2.86 -2.22 -4.09
CA CYS A 55 -3.62 -2.31 -5.32
C CYS A 55 -2.69 -2.50 -6.52
N ARG A 56 -2.81 -3.63 -7.21
CA ARG A 56 -2.03 -3.96 -8.41
C ARG A 56 -2.94 -4.41 -9.55
N CYS A 57 -2.53 -4.13 -10.78
CA CYS A 57 -3.22 -4.65 -11.97
C CYS A 57 -2.71 -6.07 -12.27
N SER A 58 -3.58 -7.07 -12.06
CA SER A 58 -3.31 -8.46 -12.42
C SER A 58 -3.99 -8.81 -13.74
N PRO A 59 -3.44 -9.71 -14.58
CA PRO A 59 -4.22 -10.30 -15.67
C PRO A 59 -5.53 -10.85 -15.13
N GLN A 60 -6.62 -10.61 -15.86
CA GLN A 60 -7.89 -11.27 -15.58
C GLN A 60 -7.63 -12.77 -15.74
N ALA A 61 -7.77 -13.55 -14.65
CA ALA A 61 -7.83 -14.99 -14.79
C ALA A 61 -9.01 -15.29 -15.71
N LEU A 62 -8.69 -15.79 -16.90
CA LEU A 62 -9.58 -16.12 -17.99
C LEU A 62 -10.48 -17.31 -17.61
N GLY A 63 -11.28 -17.16 -16.55
CA GLY A 63 -11.98 -18.27 -15.89
C GLY A 63 -13.26 -17.89 -15.14
N SER A 64 -13.87 -16.73 -15.43
CA SER A 64 -15.16 -16.37 -14.82
C SER A 64 -16.15 -15.64 -15.73
N TYR A 65 -15.90 -15.56 -17.05
CA TYR A 65 -16.89 -15.04 -18.01
C TYR A 65 -17.78 -16.12 -18.65
N HIS A 66 -17.64 -17.40 -18.26
CA HIS A 66 -18.48 -18.48 -18.77
C HIS A 66 -19.58 -18.89 -17.77
N LEU A 67 -20.24 -17.94 -17.10
CA LEU A 67 -21.41 -18.26 -16.25
C LEU A 67 -22.41 -17.10 -16.10
N LEU A 68 -22.59 -16.27 -17.14
CA LEU A 68 -23.75 -15.39 -17.28
C LEU A 68 -24.20 -15.37 -18.74
N THR A 69 -24.58 -16.54 -19.24
CA THR A 69 -25.69 -16.69 -20.20
C THR A 69 -26.94 -16.94 -19.37
#